data_AF-A0A9P8DHM7-F1
#
_entry.id   AF-A0A9P8DHM7-F1
#
_cell.length_a   1.000
_cell.length_b   1.000
_cell.length_c   1.000
_cell.angle_alpha   90.00
_cell.angle_beta   90.00
_cell.angle_gamma   90.00
#
_symmetry.space_group_name_H-M   'P 1'
#
loop_
_entity.id
_entity.type
_entity.pdbx_description
1 polymer ?
#
loop_
_entity_poly.entity_id
_entity_poly.type
_entity_poly.pdbx_seq_one_letter_code
_entity_poly.pdbx_strand_id
1 'polypeptide(L)'
;MWTLMGLISRSAEQLGMHRDGTVLGLSPIETEERRRVWWQLQHLDLILSLKNNVTPLSFGTGWDVKLPLNIEDDDIDPSSTTPPKERTGLTSFSYALFTYWKMERQRKFRMTTASQATAIDTSLLGCLADSVIDDLEAGLNENFLQYCDPINPLHTILQISARAVVNVLRLRKLHEAPWTLLSQLYAVADHISDLEDDRRKSHAARSVVATWYECSQKPGLAGMQKPGFVSKLEKDLADLENKMNEDNGGQISVVQEVWQTQPVETELQPFGFEFTDIDWAFWDSIN
;
A
#
# COMPACT_ATOMS: atom_id res chain seq x y z
N MET A 1 -5.82 7.60 21.57
CA MET A 1 -6.65 7.73 20.35
C MET A 1 -7.21 6.39 19.90
N TRP A 2 -6.40 5.34 19.75
CA TRP A 2 -6.84 3.99 19.37
C TRP A 2 -7.98 3.39 20.22
N THR A 3 -7.86 3.44 21.56
CA THR A 3 -8.90 2.91 22.47
C THR A 3 -10.25 3.62 22.33
N LEU A 4 -10.22 4.93 22.06
CA LEU A 4 -11.44 5.72 21.83
C LEU A 4 -12.12 5.29 20.53
N MET A 5 -11.35 5.00 19.48
CA MET A 5 -11.90 4.49 18.22
C MET A 5 -12.65 3.17 18.42
N GLY A 6 -12.08 2.25 19.21
CA GLY A 6 -12.75 1.00 19.57
C GLY A 6 -14.03 1.19 20.37
N LEU A 7 -14.09 2.21 21.24
CA LEU A 7 -15.32 2.57 21.97
C LEU A 7 -16.38 3.14 21.02
N ILE A 8 -16.00 4.12 20.18
CA ILE A 8 -16.91 4.76 19.23
C ILE A 8 -17.49 3.73 18.25
N SER A 9 -16.64 2.82 17.74
CA SER A 9 -17.08 1.74 16.85
C SER A 9 -18.16 0.86 17.48
N ARG A 10 -17.94 0.42 18.74
CA ARG A 10 -18.93 -0.39 19.48
C ARG A 10 -20.20 0.39 19.79
N SER A 11 -20.10 1.66 20.14
CA SER A 11 -21.27 2.52 20.36
C SER A 11 -22.08 2.72 19.08
N ALA A 12 -21.43 2.93 17.94
CA ALA A 12 -22.09 3.03 16.64
C ALA A 12 -22.79 1.71 16.25
N GLU A 13 -22.15 0.57 16.52
CA GLU A 13 -22.77 -0.74 16.33
C GLU A 13 -24.01 -0.93 17.21
N GLN A 14 -23.94 -0.54 18.49
CA GLN A 14 -25.06 -0.59 19.42
C GLN A 14 -26.24 0.29 18.98
N LEU A 15 -25.97 1.41 18.31
CA LEU A 15 -26.99 2.29 17.70
C LEU A 15 -27.51 1.75 16.35
N GLY A 16 -27.02 0.61 15.88
CA GLY A 16 -27.42 0.00 14.62
C GLY A 16 -26.86 0.69 13.38
N MET A 17 -25.81 1.51 13.50
CA MET A 17 -25.23 2.24 12.34
C MET A 17 -24.58 1.30 11.30
N HIS A 18 -24.21 0.10 11.71
CA HIS A 18 -23.68 -0.96 10.85
C HIS A 18 -24.74 -1.60 9.93
N ARG A 19 -26.02 -1.22 10.08
CA ARG A 19 -27.14 -1.65 9.24
C ARG A 19 -27.63 -0.52 8.36
N ASP A 20 -27.83 -0.80 7.07
CA ASP A 20 -28.36 0.19 6.14
C ASP A 20 -29.77 0.63 6.56
N GLY A 21 -30.00 1.95 6.59
CA GLY A 21 -31.29 2.51 7.00
C GLY A 21 -32.47 2.02 6.16
N THR A 22 -32.24 1.62 4.91
CA THR A 22 -33.30 1.02 4.06
C THR A 22 -33.82 -0.31 4.60
N VAL A 23 -32.97 -1.10 5.25
CA VAL A 23 -33.36 -2.38 5.89
C VAL A 23 -34.14 -2.11 7.18
N LEU A 24 -33.86 -0.99 7.83
CA LEU A 24 -34.50 -0.55 9.08
C LEU A 24 -35.82 0.22 8.83
N GLY A 25 -36.17 0.52 7.59
CA GLY A 25 -37.37 1.29 7.24
C GLY A 25 -37.29 2.78 7.63
N LEU A 26 -36.09 3.34 7.71
CA LEU A 26 -35.87 4.75 8.04
C LEU A 26 -36.21 5.67 6.86
N SER A 27 -36.42 6.96 7.15
CA SER A 27 -36.60 7.94 6.09
C SER A 27 -35.34 8.01 5.19
N PRO A 28 -35.47 8.49 3.94
CA PRO A 28 -34.32 8.58 3.04
C PRO A 28 -33.18 9.44 3.59
N ILE A 29 -33.52 10.49 4.33
CA ILE A 29 -32.55 11.43 4.91
C ILE A 29 -31.83 10.80 6.09
N GLU A 30 -32.56 10.23 7.05
CA GLU A 30 -31.95 9.51 8.18
C GLU A 30 -31.08 8.36 7.69
N THR A 31 -31.48 7.69 6.61
CA THR A 31 -30.68 6.66 5.96
C THR A 31 -29.37 7.23 5.43
N GLU A 32 -29.42 8.34 4.71
CA GLU A 32 -28.24 8.97 4.12
C GLU A 32 -27.29 9.55 5.17
N GLU A 33 -27.82 10.22 6.20
CA GLU A 33 -27.04 10.70 7.34
C GLU A 33 -26.30 9.55 8.03
N ARG A 34 -27.00 8.42 8.26
CA ARG A 34 -26.39 7.22 8.84
C ARG A 34 -25.30 6.63 7.97
N ARG A 35 -25.51 6.56 6.64
CA ARG A 35 -24.47 6.11 5.69
C ARG A 35 -23.23 6.98 5.80
N ARG A 36 -23.39 8.31 5.75
CA ARG A 36 -22.28 9.27 5.82
C ARG A 36 -21.50 9.13 7.14
N VAL A 37 -22.20 9.04 8.27
CA VAL A 37 -21.59 8.87 9.60
C VAL A 37 -20.82 7.55 9.69
N TRP A 38 -21.44 6.44 9.25
CA TRP A 38 -20.80 5.13 9.29
C TRP A 38 -19.54 5.11 8.43
N TRP A 39 -19.63 5.55 7.17
CA TRP A 39 -18.48 5.59 6.28
C TRP A 39 -17.35 6.48 6.77
N GLN A 40 -17.68 7.65 7.34
CA GLN A 40 -16.68 8.51 7.97
C GLN A 40 -16.00 7.81 9.15
N LEU A 41 -16.75 7.09 9.98
CA LEU A 41 -16.19 6.32 11.08
C LEU A 41 -15.22 5.24 10.59
N GLN A 42 -15.58 4.50 9.54
CA GLN A 42 -14.69 3.49 8.95
C GLN A 42 -13.45 4.13 8.32
N HIS A 43 -13.59 5.29 7.67
CA HIS A 43 -12.45 6.01 7.11
C HIS A 43 -11.45 6.46 8.19
N LEU A 44 -11.96 6.96 9.32
CA LEU A 44 -11.12 7.32 10.47
C LEU A 44 -10.43 6.10 11.07
N ASP A 45 -11.15 4.97 11.23
CA ASP A 45 -10.58 3.70 11.68
C ASP A 45 -9.42 3.27 10.79
N LEU A 46 -9.58 3.37 9.47
CA LEU A 46 -8.56 3.03 8.50
C LEU A 46 -7.29 3.89 8.67
N ILE A 47 -7.45 5.21 8.74
CA ILE A 47 -6.32 6.14 8.91
C ILE A 47 -5.58 5.87 10.23
N LEU A 48 -6.33 5.67 11.32
CA LEU A 48 -5.74 5.35 12.63
C LEU A 48 -5.01 4.01 12.60
N SER A 49 -5.56 3.03 11.91
CA SER A 49 -4.97 1.70 11.82
C SER A 49 -3.69 1.71 11.01
N LEU A 50 -3.67 2.47 9.92
CA LEU A 50 -2.47 2.72 9.11
C LEU A 50 -1.36 3.34 9.96
N LYS A 51 -1.65 4.41 10.70
CA LYS A 51 -0.69 5.05 11.61
C LYS A 51 -0.13 4.09 12.67
N ASN A 52 -1.01 3.27 13.25
CA ASN A 52 -0.59 2.34 14.30
C ASN A 52 -0.07 0.99 13.76
N ASN A 53 0.08 0.82 12.44
CA ASN A 53 0.50 -0.44 11.80
C ASN A 53 -0.33 -1.67 12.23
N VAL A 54 -1.64 -1.47 12.38
CA VAL A 54 -2.60 -2.51 12.78
C VAL A 54 -3.68 -2.69 11.71
N THR A 55 -4.42 -3.80 11.80
CA THR A 55 -5.55 -4.03 10.89
C THR A 55 -6.77 -3.22 11.33
N PRO A 56 -7.44 -2.49 10.42
CA PRO A 56 -8.71 -1.82 10.71
C PRO A 56 -9.77 -2.74 11.28
N LEU A 57 -10.49 -2.26 12.30
CA LEU A 57 -11.67 -2.92 12.87
C LEU A 57 -12.76 -3.10 11.81
N SER A 58 -12.90 -2.12 10.90
CA SER A 58 -13.84 -2.16 9.76
C SER A 58 -13.69 -3.37 8.85
N PHE A 59 -12.57 -4.09 8.94
CA PHE A 59 -12.29 -5.28 8.14
C PHE A 59 -12.68 -6.59 8.81
N GLY A 60 -12.92 -6.60 10.12
CA GLY A 60 -13.31 -7.79 10.88
C GLY A 60 -14.81 -7.99 11.03
N THR A 61 -15.62 -6.93 10.87
CA THR A 61 -17.06 -6.97 11.15
C THR A 61 -17.93 -6.94 9.89
N GLY A 62 -19.01 -7.72 9.91
CA GLY A 62 -20.03 -7.73 8.87
C GLY A 62 -20.99 -6.55 9.01
N TRP A 63 -21.13 -5.76 7.95
CA TRP A 63 -22.05 -4.63 7.85
C TRP A 63 -22.51 -4.47 6.40
N ASP A 64 -23.70 -3.92 6.20
CA ASP A 64 -24.43 -3.90 4.91
C ASP A 64 -24.78 -2.48 4.41
N VAL A 65 -24.24 -1.45 5.08
CA VAL A 65 -24.37 -0.03 4.73
C VAL A 65 -23.90 0.23 3.29
N LYS A 66 -24.75 0.83 2.47
CA LYS A 66 -24.42 1.19 1.08
C LYS A 66 -23.54 2.44 1.02
N LEU A 67 -22.87 2.68 -0.11
CA LEU A 67 -22.19 3.96 -0.33
C LEU A 67 -23.19 5.12 -0.22
N PRO A 68 -22.79 6.28 0.33
CA PRO A 68 -23.65 7.46 0.37
C PRO A 68 -23.88 8.01 -1.04
N LEU A 69 -24.96 8.74 -1.22
CA LEU A 69 -25.36 9.30 -2.51
C LEU A 69 -24.49 10.49 -2.91
N ASN A 70 -24.21 10.64 -4.21
CA ASN A 70 -23.56 11.84 -4.76
C ASN A 70 -24.55 13.01 -4.88
N ILE A 71 -24.78 13.71 -3.77
CA ILE A 71 -25.74 14.83 -3.65
C ILE A 71 -25.11 15.99 -2.87
N GLU A 72 -25.57 17.21 -3.15
CA GLU A 72 -25.28 18.38 -2.33
C GLU A 72 -26.27 18.49 -1.16
N ASP A 73 -25.91 19.29 -0.15
CA ASP A 73 -26.77 19.55 1.00
C ASP A 73 -28.10 20.22 0.59
N ASP A 74 -28.08 21.04 -0.47
CA ASP A 74 -29.28 21.67 -1.04
C ASP A 74 -30.24 20.67 -1.71
N ASP A 75 -29.79 19.46 -2.04
CA ASP A 75 -30.65 18.41 -2.59
C ASP A 75 -31.44 17.67 -1.49
N ILE A 76 -31.12 17.91 -0.22
CA ILE A 76 -31.74 17.25 0.93
C ILE A 76 -32.97 18.05 1.36
N ASP A 77 -34.16 17.52 1.05
CA ASP A 77 -35.43 18.06 1.55
C ASP A 77 -35.91 17.26 2.78
N PRO A 78 -35.94 17.85 4.00
CA PRO A 78 -36.42 17.24 5.25
C PRO A 78 -37.79 16.57 5.17
N SER A 79 -38.64 17.01 4.24
CA SER A 79 -40.02 16.53 4.09
C SER A 79 -40.18 15.46 3.01
N SER A 80 -39.13 15.17 2.24
CA SER A 80 -39.19 14.21 1.15
C SER A 80 -39.31 12.77 1.66
N THR A 81 -40.26 12.03 1.09
CA THR A 81 -40.45 10.59 1.34
C THR A 81 -39.65 9.72 0.36
N THR A 82 -39.03 10.33 -0.65
CA THR A 82 -38.22 9.65 -1.66
C THR A 82 -36.76 10.08 -1.57
N PRO A 83 -35.80 9.16 -1.81
CA PRO A 83 -34.39 9.54 -1.83
C PRO A 83 -34.11 10.57 -2.93
N PRO A 84 -33.25 11.57 -2.66
CA PRO A 84 -32.85 12.55 -3.67
C PRO A 84 -32.12 11.86 -4.82
N LYS A 85 -32.23 12.44 -6.01
CA LYS A 85 -31.58 11.93 -7.20
C LYS A 85 -30.10 12.28 -7.16
N GLU A 86 -29.24 11.30 -7.41
CA GLU A 86 -27.80 11.53 -7.53
C GLU A 86 -27.47 12.49 -8.68
N ARG A 87 -26.55 13.41 -8.41
CA ARG A 87 -26.00 14.33 -9.41
C ARG A 87 -24.99 13.60 -10.30
N THR A 88 -24.95 14.01 -11.56
CA THR A 88 -23.91 13.58 -12.50
C THR A 88 -22.71 14.52 -12.37
N GLY A 89 -21.51 13.97 -12.21
CA GLY A 89 -20.28 14.74 -12.03
C GLY A 89 -19.86 14.89 -10.56
N LEU A 90 -18.89 15.77 -10.31
CA LEU A 90 -18.38 16.00 -8.96
C LEU A 90 -19.23 17.03 -8.20
N THR A 91 -19.34 16.81 -6.91
CA THR A 91 -20.01 17.60 -5.88
C THR A 91 -19.02 17.94 -4.76
N SER A 92 -19.40 18.80 -3.83
CA SER A 92 -18.62 19.06 -2.62
C SER A 92 -18.30 17.77 -1.83
N PHE A 93 -19.20 16.79 -1.87
CA PHE A 93 -19.07 15.50 -1.20
C PHE A 93 -18.19 14.48 -1.94
N SER A 94 -17.80 14.75 -3.19
CA SER A 94 -17.15 13.77 -4.06
C SER A 94 -15.80 13.27 -3.55
N TYR A 95 -15.04 14.09 -2.81
CA TYR A 95 -13.79 13.62 -2.23
C TYR A 95 -14.02 12.56 -1.14
N ALA A 96 -15.01 12.75 -0.28
CA ALA A 96 -15.41 11.75 0.70
C ALA A 96 -15.96 10.49 0.02
N LEU A 97 -16.79 10.66 -1.01
CA LEU A 97 -17.30 9.53 -1.78
C LEU A 97 -16.17 8.74 -2.46
N PHE A 98 -15.14 9.41 -2.98
CA PHE A 98 -13.93 8.76 -3.52
C PHE A 98 -13.22 7.90 -2.46
N THR A 99 -13.00 8.43 -1.26
CA THR A 99 -12.31 7.67 -0.20
C THR A 99 -13.14 6.45 0.22
N TYR A 100 -14.46 6.60 0.32
CA TYR A 100 -15.39 5.52 0.65
C TYR A 100 -15.45 4.45 -0.45
N TRP A 101 -15.55 4.87 -1.71
CA TRP A 101 -15.58 3.96 -2.86
C TRP A 101 -14.32 3.09 -2.92
N LYS A 102 -13.14 3.70 -2.75
CA LYS A 102 -11.86 2.99 -2.67
C LYS A 102 -11.87 1.95 -1.55
N MET A 103 -12.33 2.34 -0.36
CA MET A 103 -12.44 1.46 0.79
C MET A 103 -13.42 0.31 0.57
N GLU A 104 -14.55 0.55 -0.10
CA GLU A 104 -15.52 -0.48 -0.44
C GLU A 104 -14.91 -1.54 -1.36
N ARG A 105 -14.18 -1.10 -2.40
CA ARG A 105 -13.49 -2.00 -3.34
C ARG A 105 -12.45 -2.84 -2.63
N GLN A 106 -11.64 -2.22 -1.77
CA GLN A 106 -10.66 -2.90 -0.94
C GLN A 106 -11.30 -3.93 0.00
N ARG A 107 -12.43 -3.59 0.64
CA ARG A 107 -13.19 -4.50 1.50
C ARG A 107 -13.73 -5.69 0.70
N LYS A 108 -14.40 -5.46 -0.43
CA LYS A 108 -14.95 -6.51 -1.31
C LYS A 108 -13.87 -7.48 -1.77
N PHE A 109 -12.72 -6.93 -2.18
CA PHE A 109 -11.56 -7.71 -2.56
C PHE A 109 -11.07 -8.58 -1.39
N ARG A 110 -10.83 -8.00 -0.21
CA ARG A 110 -10.38 -8.76 0.97
C ARG A 110 -11.38 -9.83 1.41
N MET A 111 -12.68 -9.58 1.34
CA MET A 111 -13.70 -10.59 1.68
C MET A 111 -13.72 -11.75 0.67
N THR A 112 -13.48 -11.48 -0.62
CA THR A 112 -13.40 -12.51 -1.67
C THR A 112 -12.10 -13.30 -1.58
N THR A 113 -10.99 -12.66 -1.22
CA THR A 113 -9.70 -13.34 -1.03
C THR A 113 -9.65 -14.14 0.27
N ALA A 114 -10.28 -13.65 1.35
CA ALA A 114 -10.38 -14.37 2.61
C ALA A 114 -11.20 -15.67 2.50
N SER A 115 -12.13 -15.76 1.55
CA SER A 115 -12.83 -17.02 1.25
C SER A 115 -12.01 -18.01 0.42
N GLN A 116 -10.85 -17.59 -0.13
CA GLN A 116 -10.03 -18.39 -1.03
C GLN A 116 -8.58 -18.67 -0.53
N ALA A 117 -8.04 -17.94 0.43
CA ALA A 117 -6.61 -18.04 0.80
C ALA A 117 -6.32 -18.24 2.29
N THR A 118 -5.42 -19.19 2.57
CA THR A 118 -4.65 -19.35 3.81
C THR A 118 -3.79 -18.11 4.08
N ALA A 119 -4.19 -17.31 5.06
CA ALA A 119 -3.41 -16.53 6.06
C ALA A 119 -2.10 -15.78 5.72
N ILE A 120 -1.62 -15.66 4.48
CA ILE A 120 -0.24 -15.18 4.25
C ILE A 120 -0.14 -13.73 3.75
N ASP A 121 -1.19 -13.11 3.23
CA ASP A 121 -1.09 -11.71 2.77
C ASP A 121 -2.05 -10.76 3.51
N THR A 122 -1.61 -10.38 4.72
CA THR A 122 -2.25 -9.36 5.58
C THR A 122 -1.88 -7.93 5.13
N SER A 123 -1.43 -7.76 3.88
CA SER A 123 -1.28 -6.44 3.28
C SER A 123 -2.62 -5.70 3.32
N LEU A 124 -2.60 -4.50 3.89
CA LEU A 124 -3.78 -3.64 3.91
C LEU A 124 -4.30 -3.38 2.49
N LEU A 125 -3.45 -3.40 1.46
CA LEU A 125 -3.84 -3.16 0.06
C LEU A 125 -4.13 -4.42 -0.78
N GLY A 126 -4.11 -5.64 -0.20
CA GLY A 126 -4.48 -6.88 -0.92
C GLY A 126 -3.45 -7.38 -1.95
N CYS A 127 -3.79 -8.50 -2.63
CA CYS A 127 -2.96 -9.12 -3.67
C CYS A 127 -3.07 -8.39 -5.01
N LEU A 128 -1.93 -8.27 -5.69
CA LEU A 128 -1.63 -7.27 -6.72
C LEU A 128 -1.73 -7.83 -8.15
N ALA A 129 -2.82 -8.53 -8.48
CA ALA A 129 -3.05 -8.92 -9.87
C ALA A 129 -3.22 -7.66 -10.74
N ASP A 130 -2.60 -7.61 -11.92
CA ASP A 130 -2.68 -6.43 -12.82
C ASP A 130 -4.13 -6.07 -13.13
N SER A 131 -4.96 -7.08 -13.38
CA SER A 131 -6.38 -6.88 -13.66
C SER A 131 -7.10 -6.13 -12.55
N VAL A 132 -6.74 -6.34 -11.28
CA VAL A 132 -7.38 -5.66 -10.13
C VAL A 132 -6.97 -4.19 -10.08
N ILE A 133 -5.72 -3.88 -10.42
CA ILE A 133 -5.20 -2.52 -10.47
C ILE A 133 -5.82 -1.78 -11.66
N ASP A 134 -5.92 -2.42 -12.81
CA ASP A 134 -6.51 -1.86 -14.02
C ASP A 134 -8.03 -1.63 -13.86
N ASP A 135 -8.73 -2.58 -13.23
CA ASP A 135 -10.16 -2.43 -12.88
C ASP A 135 -10.38 -1.27 -11.90
N LEU A 136 -9.47 -1.07 -10.94
CA LEU A 136 -9.51 0.05 -10.01
C LEU A 136 -9.30 1.38 -10.75
N GLU A 137 -8.29 1.45 -11.62
CA GLU A 137 -7.99 2.65 -12.42
C GLU A 137 -9.15 3.02 -13.35
N ALA A 138 -9.73 2.02 -14.04
CA ALA A 138 -10.91 2.21 -14.89
C ALA A 138 -12.11 2.72 -14.08
N GLY A 139 -12.37 2.12 -12.91
CA GLY A 139 -13.44 2.56 -12.01
C GLY A 139 -13.23 3.98 -11.46
N LEU A 140 -11.99 4.36 -11.14
CA LEU A 140 -11.66 5.72 -10.74
C LEU A 140 -11.89 6.72 -11.88
N ASN A 141 -11.55 6.34 -13.11
CA ASN A 141 -11.75 7.18 -14.27
C ASN A 141 -13.23 7.43 -14.58
N GLU A 142 -14.03 6.36 -14.59
CA GLU A 142 -15.47 6.42 -14.86
C GLU A 142 -16.24 7.16 -13.75
N ASN A 143 -15.92 6.94 -12.49
CA ASN A 143 -16.72 7.53 -11.40
C ASN A 143 -16.28 8.94 -11.02
N PHE A 144 -14.99 9.28 -11.21
CA PHE A 144 -14.45 10.53 -10.67
C PHE A 144 -13.57 11.32 -11.66
N LEU A 145 -12.51 10.71 -12.22
CA LEU A 145 -11.48 11.50 -12.93
C LEU A 145 -11.97 12.16 -14.20
N GLN A 146 -12.95 11.58 -14.91
CA GLN A 146 -13.51 12.18 -16.12
C GLN A 146 -14.23 13.53 -15.85
N TYR A 147 -14.61 13.78 -14.61
CA TYR A 147 -15.33 14.99 -14.19
C TYR A 147 -14.44 16.02 -13.50
N CYS A 148 -13.14 15.73 -13.33
CA CYS A 148 -12.20 16.65 -12.67
C CYS A 148 -11.89 17.86 -13.56
N ASP A 149 -11.84 19.03 -12.93
CA ASP A 149 -11.43 20.30 -13.54
C ASP A 149 -10.20 20.80 -12.77
N PRO A 150 -9.03 21.01 -13.43
CA PRO A 150 -7.80 21.45 -12.77
C PRO A 150 -7.90 22.83 -12.12
N ILE A 151 -8.92 23.63 -12.46
CA ILE A 151 -9.13 24.95 -11.84
C ILE A 151 -9.67 24.81 -10.41
N ASN A 152 -10.43 23.74 -10.13
CA ASN A 152 -11.02 23.54 -8.81
C ASN A 152 -10.04 22.80 -7.88
N PRO A 153 -9.66 23.38 -6.72
CA PRO A 153 -8.71 22.75 -5.81
C PRO A 153 -9.18 21.40 -5.28
N LEU A 154 -10.49 21.20 -5.06
CA LEU A 154 -11.03 19.92 -4.60
C LEU A 154 -10.82 18.82 -5.64
N HIS A 155 -11.02 19.16 -6.93
CA HIS A 155 -10.84 18.23 -8.04
C HIS A 155 -9.36 17.89 -8.21
N THR A 156 -8.48 18.87 -8.06
CA THR A 156 -7.03 18.66 -8.10
C THR A 156 -6.57 17.72 -6.99
N ILE A 157 -7.06 17.90 -5.76
CA ILE A 157 -6.75 16.98 -4.64
C ILE A 157 -7.26 15.56 -4.93
N LEU A 158 -8.48 15.42 -5.45
CA LEU A 158 -9.03 14.13 -5.86
C LEU A 158 -8.15 13.46 -6.92
N GLN A 159 -7.78 14.20 -7.97
CA GLN A 159 -6.95 13.69 -9.07
C GLN A 159 -5.57 13.23 -8.57
N ILE A 160 -4.92 14.02 -7.72
CA ILE A 160 -3.63 13.66 -7.11
C ILE A 160 -3.78 12.39 -6.26
N SER A 161 -4.80 12.35 -5.41
CA SER A 161 -5.04 11.22 -4.50
C SER A 161 -5.34 9.91 -5.25
N ALA A 162 -6.17 9.98 -6.28
CA ALA A 162 -6.52 8.83 -7.11
C ALA A 162 -5.29 8.26 -7.85
N ARG A 163 -4.47 9.13 -8.46
CA ARG A 163 -3.23 8.72 -9.14
C ARG A 163 -2.21 8.17 -8.16
N ALA A 164 -2.07 8.78 -6.97
CA ALA A 164 -1.19 8.30 -5.93
C ALA A 164 -1.55 6.86 -5.50
N VAL A 165 -2.83 6.55 -5.35
CA VAL A 165 -3.29 5.19 -4.99
C VAL A 165 -2.89 4.17 -6.06
N VAL A 166 -3.15 4.44 -7.34
CA VAL A 166 -2.77 3.53 -8.44
C VAL A 166 -1.25 3.36 -8.51
N ASN A 167 -0.50 4.45 -8.38
CA ASN A 167 0.96 4.42 -8.43
C ASN A 167 1.56 3.64 -7.26
N VAL A 168 1.03 3.79 -6.04
CA VAL A 168 1.49 3.03 -4.86
C VAL A 168 1.24 1.53 -5.05
N LEU A 169 0.10 1.14 -5.61
CA LEU A 169 -0.20 -0.26 -5.91
C LEU A 169 0.77 -0.83 -6.96
N ARG A 170 1.02 -0.08 -8.04
CA ARG A 170 1.98 -0.47 -9.09
C ARG A 170 3.41 -0.53 -8.57
N LEU A 171 3.83 0.42 -7.73
CA LEU A 171 5.16 0.43 -7.11
C LEU A 171 5.37 -0.78 -6.20
N ARG A 172 4.36 -1.18 -5.42
CA ARG A 172 4.47 -2.38 -4.58
C ARG A 172 4.72 -3.63 -5.43
N LYS A 173 4.05 -3.74 -6.57
CA LYS A 173 4.28 -4.83 -7.53
C LYS A 173 5.68 -4.75 -8.17
N LEU A 174 6.10 -3.54 -8.57
CA LEU A 174 7.45 -3.30 -9.09
C LEU A 174 8.54 -3.59 -8.07
N HIS A 175 8.24 -3.72 -6.77
CA HIS A 175 9.21 -4.18 -5.77
C HIS A 175 9.29 -5.72 -5.69
N GLU A 176 8.26 -6.47 -6.06
CA GLU A 176 8.28 -7.95 -6.12
C GLU A 176 8.86 -8.47 -7.46
N ALA A 177 8.63 -7.74 -8.54
CA ALA A 177 9.13 -8.04 -9.90
C ALA A 177 10.67 -8.13 -10.06
N PRO A 178 11.52 -7.33 -9.39
CA PRO A 178 12.96 -7.37 -9.57
C PRO A 178 13.55 -8.63 -8.96
N TRP A 179 13.03 -9.10 -7.83
CA TRP A 179 13.49 -10.33 -7.19
C TRP A 179 13.12 -11.58 -7.99
N THR A 180 11.95 -11.59 -8.62
CA THR A 180 11.55 -12.66 -9.53
C THR A 180 12.38 -12.66 -10.81
N LEU A 181 12.65 -11.47 -11.38
CA LEU A 181 13.53 -11.32 -12.54
C LEU A 181 14.98 -11.73 -12.22
N LEU A 182 15.52 -11.28 -11.08
CA LEU A 182 16.86 -11.67 -10.62
C LEU A 182 16.93 -13.17 -10.38
N SER A 183 15.91 -13.77 -9.76
CA SER A 183 15.86 -15.22 -9.58
C SER A 183 15.86 -15.98 -10.90
N GLN A 184 15.14 -15.49 -11.92
CA GLN A 184 15.14 -16.10 -13.26
C GLN A 184 16.49 -15.91 -13.95
N LEU A 185 17.09 -14.73 -13.84
CA LEU A 185 18.39 -14.41 -14.43
C LEU A 185 19.49 -15.30 -13.85
N TYR A 186 19.57 -15.43 -12.52
CA TYR A 186 20.54 -16.31 -11.86
C TYR A 186 20.26 -17.82 -12.05
N ALA A 187 19.04 -18.20 -12.45
CA ALA A 187 18.70 -19.57 -12.81
C ALA A 187 19.05 -19.93 -14.27
N VAL A 188 18.99 -18.96 -15.18
CA VAL A 188 19.26 -19.17 -16.63
C VAL A 188 20.72 -18.92 -16.98
N ALA A 189 21.37 -17.99 -16.27
CA ALA A 189 22.72 -17.54 -16.58
C ALA A 189 23.73 -18.05 -15.54
N ASP A 190 24.07 -19.34 -15.60
CA ASP A 190 25.05 -19.96 -14.69
C ASP A 190 26.41 -19.23 -14.68
N HIS A 191 26.82 -18.67 -15.83
CA HIS A 191 28.06 -17.89 -15.99
C HIS A 191 28.11 -16.56 -15.20
N ILE A 192 26.98 -16.08 -14.67
CA ILE A 192 26.90 -14.89 -13.80
C ILE A 192 27.09 -15.28 -12.33
N SER A 193 26.85 -16.55 -11.99
CA SER A 193 27.15 -17.11 -10.67
C SER A 193 28.64 -17.42 -10.50
N ASP A 194 29.40 -17.47 -11.60
CA ASP A 194 30.86 -17.58 -11.54
C ASP A 194 31.48 -16.21 -11.29
N LEU A 195 31.76 -15.97 -10.01
CA LEU A 195 32.23 -14.69 -9.48
C LEU A 195 33.77 -14.55 -9.53
N GLU A 196 34.50 -15.62 -9.86
CA GLU A 196 35.98 -15.62 -9.92
C GLU A 196 36.50 -14.87 -11.16
N ASP A 197 35.74 -14.92 -12.26
CA ASP A 197 36.16 -14.40 -13.56
C ASP A 197 36.13 -12.86 -13.68
N ASP A 198 35.25 -12.16 -12.95
CA ASP A 198 35.05 -10.72 -13.14
C ASP A 198 34.65 -9.99 -11.84
N ARG A 199 35.45 -8.98 -11.48
CA ARG A 199 35.21 -8.09 -10.33
C ARG A 199 33.87 -7.35 -10.41
N ARG A 200 33.32 -7.16 -11.61
CA ARG A 200 31.98 -6.56 -11.81
C ARG A 200 30.86 -7.50 -11.38
N LYS A 201 31.01 -8.81 -11.61
CA LYS A 201 30.03 -9.82 -11.18
C LYS A 201 29.99 -9.94 -9.66
N SER A 202 31.15 -9.96 -9.01
CA SER A 202 31.23 -9.96 -7.54
C SER A 202 30.71 -8.66 -6.92
N HIS A 203 30.94 -7.51 -7.54
CA HIS A 203 30.33 -6.24 -7.11
C HIS A 203 28.80 -6.25 -7.25
N ALA A 204 28.28 -6.70 -8.40
CA ALA A 204 26.84 -6.80 -8.61
C ALA A 204 26.17 -7.76 -7.63
N ALA A 205 26.79 -8.92 -7.36
CA ALA A 205 26.33 -9.86 -6.34
C ALA A 205 26.28 -9.23 -4.94
N ARG A 206 27.31 -8.46 -4.55
CA ARG A 206 27.33 -7.72 -3.28
C ARG A 206 26.22 -6.67 -3.21
N SER A 207 26.01 -5.88 -4.26
CA SER A 207 24.91 -4.92 -4.31
C SER A 207 23.56 -5.61 -4.15
N VAL A 208 23.31 -6.72 -4.84
CA VAL A 208 22.04 -7.48 -4.73
C VAL A 208 21.80 -7.99 -3.30
N VAL A 209 22.83 -8.52 -2.63
CA VAL A 209 22.74 -8.98 -1.23
C VAL A 209 22.50 -7.80 -0.28
N ALA A 210 23.20 -6.68 -0.45
CA ALA A 210 23.00 -5.48 0.36
C ALA A 210 21.59 -4.92 0.21
N THR A 211 21.10 -4.79 -1.03
CA THR A 211 19.72 -4.34 -1.30
C THR A 211 18.68 -5.28 -0.71
N TRP A 212 18.94 -6.59 -0.69
CA TRP A 212 18.05 -7.56 -0.03
C TRP A 212 17.93 -7.28 1.48
N TYR A 213 19.06 -7.08 2.15
CA TYR A 213 19.06 -6.79 3.59
C TYR A 213 18.36 -5.47 3.90
N GLU A 214 18.63 -4.41 3.13
CA GLU A 214 17.92 -3.13 3.26
C GLU A 214 16.40 -3.27 3.06
N CYS A 215 15.98 -4.02 2.05
CA CYS A 215 14.56 -4.30 1.79
C CYS A 215 13.92 -5.14 2.91
N SER A 216 14.63 -6.13 3.45
CA SER A 216 14.13 -7.01 4.50
C SER A 216 13.92 -6.31 5.85
N GLN A 217 14.65 -5.22 6.09
CA GLN A 217 14.57 -4.43 7.32
C GLN A 217 13.50 -3.33 7.26
N LYS A 218 12.93 -3.03 6.08
CA LYS A 218 11.93 -1.97 5.93
C LYS A 218 10.55 -2.38 6.49
N PRO A 219 9.90 -1.51 7.28
CA PRO A 219 8.56 -1.76 7.80
C PRO A 219 7.56 -1.91 6.64
N GLY A 220 6.80 -3.01 6.64
CA GLY A 220 5.89 -3.41 5.56
C GLY A 220 6.43 -4.50 4.62
N LEU A 221 7.73 -4.81 4.66
CA LEU A 221 8.38 -5.90 3.91
C LEU A 221 9.04 -6.96 4.81
N ALA A 222 8.92 -6.81 6.14
CA ALA A 222 9.52 -7.68 7.14
C ALA A 222 9.09 -9.16 7.09
N GLY A 223 8.06 -9.51 6.30
CA GLY A 223 7.59 -10.89 6.08
C GLY A 223 8.14 -11.55 4.80
N MET A 224 9.01 -10.87 4.06
CA MET A 224 9.49 -11.35 2.76
C MET A 224 10.43 -12.55 2.96
N GLN A 225 10.06 -13.72 2.41
CA GLN A 225 10.89 -14.92 2.48
C GLN A 225 12.17 -14.72 1.65
N LYS A 226 13.32 -15.06 2.25
CA LYS A 226 14.62 -14.95 1.59
C LYS A 226 14.67 -15.82 0.33
N PRO A 227 14.88 -15.23 -0.87
CA PRO A 227 14.99 -15.98 -2.10
C PRO A 227 16.20 -16.92 -2.06
N GLY A 228 16.04 -18.15 -2.55
CA GLY A 228 17.11 -19.16 -2.52
C GLY A 228 18.38 -18.74 -3.27
N PHE A 229 18.25 -17.91 -4.31
CA PHE A 229 19.40 -17.39 -5.05
C PHE A 229 20.24 -16.40 -4.22
N VAL A 230 19.62 -15.64 -3.30
CA VAL A 230 20.33 -14.71 -2.41
C VAL A 230 21.19 -15.49 -1.41
N SER A 231 20.65 -16.58 -0.85
CA SER A 231 21.44 -17.48 0.02
C SER A 231 22.62 -18.14 -0.72
N LYS A 232 22.44 -18.45 -2.01
CA LYS A 232 23.51 -18.99 -2.86
C LYS A 232 24.60 -17.94 -3.09
N LEU A 233 24.22 -16.71 -3.43
CA LEU A 233 25.16 -15.60 -3.65
C LEU A 233 25.97 -15.24 -2.40
N GLU A 234 25.36 -15.28 -1.21
CA GLU A 234 26.08 -15.07 0.05
C GLU A 234 27.17 -16.12 0.28
N LYS A 235 26.85 -17.39 -0.02
CA LYS A 235 27.81 -18.48 0.09
C LYS A 235 28.95 -18.33 -0.92
N ASP A 236 28.62 -18.05 -2.17
CA ASP A 236 29.59 -17.88 -3.25
C ASP A 236 30.52 -16.66 -2.99
N LEU A 237 30.00 -15.58 -2.38
CA LEU A 237 30.79 -14.43 -1.95
C LEU A 237 31.70 -14.75 -0.74
N ALA A 238 31.21 -15.52 0.23
CA ALA A 238 32.00 -15.94 1.39
C ALA A 238 33.15 -16.88 0.98
N ASP A 239 32.91 -17.80 0.05
CA ASP A 239 33.92 -18.71 -0.48
C ASP A 239 35.01 -17.92 -1.26
N LEU A 240 34.62 -16.87 -2.00
CA LEU A 240 35.56 -15.95 -2.66
C LEU A 240 36.41 -15.16 -1.66
N GLU A 241 35.81 -14.62 -0.60
CA GLU A 241 36.53 -13.84 0.43
C GLU A 241 37.52 -14.71 1.21
N ASN A 242 37.16 -15.97 1.49
CA ASN A 242 38.07 -16.94 2.09
C ASN A 242 39.26 -17.24 1.18
N LYS A 243 39.05 -17.46 -0.12
CA LYS A 243 40.15 -17.66 -1.10
C LYS A 243 41.07 -16.45 -1.21
N MET A 244 40.51 -15.23 -1.24
CA MET A 244 41.31 -13.99 -1.26
C MET A 244 42.15 -13.81 0.03
N ASN A 245 41.65 -14.30 1.17
CA ASN A 245 42.37 -14.26 2.45
C ASN A 245 43.45 -15.35 2.53
N GLU A 246 43.25 -16.50 1.90
CA GLU A 246 44.26 -17.57 1.78
C GLU A 246 45.41 -17.16 0.84
N ASP A 247 45.12 -16.48 -0.28
CA ASP A 247 46.13 -15.98 -1.22
C ASP A 247 46.96 -14.79 -0.68
N ASN A 248 46.41 -14.01 0.27
CA ASN A 248 47.09 -12.84 0.86
C ASN A 248 47.95 -13.14 2.09
N GLY A 249 48.17 -14.40 2.45
CA GLY A 249 49.27 -14.81 3.34
C GLY A 249 49.41 -14.01 4.65
N GLY A 250 48.49 -14.21 5.59
CA GLY A 250 48.74 -13.95 7.01
C GLY A 250 49.00 -12.50 7.40
N GLN A 251 47.98 -11.63 7.32
CA GLN A 251 47.88 -10.47 8.19
C GLN A 251 46.53 -10.45 8.88
N ILE A 252 46.54 -10.79 10.16
CA ILE A 252 45.39 -10.61 11.06
C ILE A 252 45.18 -9.09 11.20
N SER A 253 44.09 -8.59 10.63
CA SER A 253 43.37 -7.47 11.21
C SER A 253 41.89 -7.81 11.27
N VAL A 254 41.39 -7.87 12.51
CA VAL A 254 39.98 -7.95 12.88
C VAL A 254 39.16 -6.99 12.02
N VAL A 255 38.28 -7.52 11.14
CA VAL A 255 37.08 -6.80 10.70
C VAL A 255 35.93 -7.80 10.52
N GLN A 256 35.51 -8.37 11.63
CA GLN A 256 34.15 -8.86 11.78
C GLN A 256 33.30 -7.65 12.17
N GLU A 257 32.81 -6.89 11.16
CA GLU A 257 31.73 -5.87 11.22
C GLU A 257 31.82 -4.89 10.02
N VAL A 258 31.63 -5.35 8.77
CA VAL A 258 31.37 -4.42 7.63
C VAL A 258 29.95 -4.56 7.09
N TRP A 259 29.23 -5.62 7.47
CA TRP A 259 27.87 -5.86 6.97
C TRP A 259 26.76 -5.07 7.67
N GLN A 260 27.11 -4.05 8.49
CA GLN A 260 26.10 -3.22 9.16
C GLN A 260 26.27 -1.70 9.03
N THR A 261 27.33 -1.15 8.43
CA THR A 261 27.48 0.31 8.41
C THR A 261 28.33 0.80 7.24
N GLN A 262 27.72 0.97 6.07
CA GLN A 262 28.12 2.04 5.15
C GLN A 262 26.90 2.45 4.31
N PRO A 263 26.39 3.69 4.45
CA PRO A 263 25.33 4.17 3.57
C PRO A 263 25.86 4.31 2.15
N VAL A 264 25.10 3.80 1.18
CA VAL A 264 25.37 3.79 -0.27
C VAL A 264 25.25 5.21 -0.89
N GLU A 265 25.46 6.27 -0.10
CA GLU A 265 25.31 7.65 -0.57
C GLU A 265 26.49 8.13 -1.44
N THR A 266 27.65 7.48 -1.36
CA THR A 266 28.88 8.03 -1.98
C THR A 266 29.12 7.59 -3.43
N GLU A 267 28.36 6.64 -3.99
CA GLU A 267 28.66 6.08 -5.33
C GLU A 267 27.64 6.41 -6.44
N LEU A 268 26.54 7.11 -6.15
CA LEU A 268 25.45 7.38 -7.11
C LEU A 268 25.42 8.81 -7.69
N GLN A 269 26.56 9.49 -7.79
CA GLN A 269 26.63 10.87 -8.27
C GLN A 269 26.53 11.17 -9.80
N PRO A 270 26.32 10.25 -10.77
CA PRO A 270 26.22 10.67 -12.18
C PRO A 270 24.82 11.13 -12.61
N PHE A 271 23.77 10.89 -11.82
CA PHE A 271 22.42 11.37 -12.09
C PHE A 271 22.01 12.30 -10.95
N GLY A 272 22.04 13.61 -11.16
CA GLY A 272 21.73 14.65 -10.17
C GLY A 272 20.28 14.65 -9.68
N PHE A 273 19.81 13.53 -9.14
CA PHE A 273 18.67 13.41 -8.26
C PHE A 273 19.23 13.30 -6.84
N GLU A 274 19.33 14.43 -6.15
CA GLU A 274 19.51 14.41 -4.71
C GLU A 274 18.19 13.94 -4.08
N PHE A 275 18.18 12.70 -3.57
CA PHE A 275 17.02 12.11 -2.86
C PHE A 275 16.64 12.87 -1.57
N THR A 276 17.38 13.93 -1.22
CA THR A 276 17.10 14.89 -0.15
C THR A 276 15.98 15.87 -0.49
N ASP A 277 15.60 16.01 -1.78
CA ASP A 277 14.50 16.89 -2.20
C ASP A 277 13.12 16.22 -2.12
N ILE A 278 13.08 14.92 -1.83
CA ILE A 278 11.83 14.25 -1.50
C ILE A 278 11.56 14.54 -0.03
N ASP A 279 10.49 15.28 0.25
CA ASP A 279 10.05 15.56 1.62
C ASP A 279 9.50 14.27 2.26
N TRP A 280 10.42 13.48 2.82
CA TRP A 280 10.13 12.25 3.52
C TRP A 280 9.36 12.48 4.82
N ALA A 281 9.34 13.72 5.35
CA ALA A 281 8.55 14.05 6.54
C ALA A 281 7.04 13.92 6.28
N PHE A 282 6.59 14.13 5.04
CA PHE A 282 5.22 13.83 4.64
C PHE A 282 4.88 12.35 4.83
N TRP A 283 5.80 11.44 4.47
CA TRP A 283 5.62 9.99 4.61
C TRP A 283 5.85 9.49 6.03
N ASP A 284 6.74 10.10 6.81
CA ASP A 284 6.93 9.81 8.23
C ASP A 284 5.75 10.28 9.09
N SER A 285 5.00 11.31 8.68
CA SER A 285 3.77 11.73 9.36
C SER A 285 2.61 10.72 9.24
N ILE A 286 2.79 9.70 8.41
CA ILE A 286 1.86 8.57 8.21
C ILE A 286 2.17 7.41 9.18
N ASN A 287 3.27 7.45 9.95
CA ASN A 287 3.50 6.61 11.14
C ASN A 287 2.85 7.23 12.39
#